data_AF-A0A962P066-F1
#
_entry.id   AF-A0A962P066-F1
#
_cell.length_a   1.000
_cell.length_b   1.000
_cell.length_c   1.000
_cell.angle_alpha   90.00
_cell.angle_beta   90.00
_cell.angle_gamma   90.00
#
_symmetry.space_group_name_H-M   'P 1'
#
loop_
_entity.id
_entity.type
_entity.pdbx_description
1 polymer ?
#
loop_
_entity_poly.entity_id
_entity_poly.type
_entity_poly.pdbx_seq_one_letter_code
_entity_poly.pdbx_strand_id
1 'polypeptide(L)'
;MMTQTNSLLQSALVLPTHRGDRKTWSNLSGSGLSLSIAEAVSKWQGLVLLVTADSQQATRLEEEIRFFSQNNSPILHLPDWE
;
A
#
# COMPACT_ATOMS: atom_id res chain seq x y z
N MET A 1 36.35 -6.16 -6.68
CA MET A 1 34.96 -6.07 -7.19
C MET A 1 34.02 -6.54 -6.10
N MET A 2 33.41 -5.64 -5.35
CA MET A 2 32.39 -5.97 -4.35
C MET A 2 31.03 -5.85 -5.02
N THR A 3 30.34 -6.98 -5.18
CA THR A 3 28.94 -7.02 -5.60
C THR A 3 28.09 -6.46 -4.47
N GLN A 4 27.60 -5.23 -4.64
CA GLN A 4 26.66 -4.61 -3.73
C GLN A 4 25.34 -5.39 -3.82
N THR A 5 25.03 -6.13 -2.76
CA THR A 5 23.77 -6.87 -2.61
C THR A 5 22.65 -5.84 -2.50
N ASN A 6 22.03 -5.50 -3.62
CA ASN A 6 20.89 -4.60 -3.66
C ASN A 6 19.72 -5.32 -2.98
N SER A 7 19.51 -5.05 -1.70
CA SER A 7 18.44 -5.63 -0.91
C SER A 7 17.10 -5.11 -1.46
N LEU A 8 16.48 -5.89 -2.35
CA LEU A 8 15.23 -5.55 -3.06
C LEU A 8 14.00 -5.48 -2.15
N LEU A 9 14.16 -5.63 -0.83
CA LEU A 9 13.07 -5.74 0.13
C LEU A 9 13.02 -4.60 1.17
N GLN A 10 13.86 -3.57 1.02
CA GLN A 10 13.95 -2.47 2.01
C GLN A 10 13.91 -1.09 1.36
N SER A 11 13.02 -0.87 0.38
CA SER A 11 12.54 0.50 0.17
C SER A 11 11.81 0.92 1.44
N ALA A 12 12.47 1.70 2.29
CA ALA A 12 11.86 2.25 3.50
C ALA A 12 10.55 2.95 3.09
N LEU A 13 9.42 2.44 3.59
CA LEU A 13 8.12 3.00 3.33
C LEU A 13 8.08 4.43 3.89
N VAL A 14 8.11 5.43 3.01
CA VAL A 14 8.05 6.83 3.41
C VAL A 14 6.59 7.25 3.47
N LEU A 15 6.12 7.61 4.66
CA LEU A 15 4.78 8.15 4.90
C LEU A 15 4.82 9.69 4.98
N PRO A 16 3.74 10.38 4.61
CA PRO A 16 3.60 11.82 4.84
C PRO A 16 3.75 12.19 6.32
N THR A 17 4.45 13.29 6.62
CA THR A 17 4.65 13.72 8.02
C THR A 17 3.92 15.02 8.38
N HIS A 18 3.42 15.75 7.39
CA HIS A 18 2.73 17.03 7.58
C HIS A 18 1.70 17.26 6.46
N ARG A 19 0.81 18.24 6.66
CA ARG A 19 -0.21 18.60 5.66
C ARG A 19 0.46 19.04 4.35
N GLY A 20 -0.02 18.46 3.24
CA GLY A 20 0.51 18.76 1.90
C GLY A 20 1.75 17.95 1.50
N ASP A 21 2.29 17.12 2.40
CA ASP A 21 3.41 16.25 2.09
C ASP A 21 3.00 15.10 1.17
N ARG A 22 3.48 15.12 -0.07
CA ARG A 22 3.18 14.09 -1.08
C ARG A 22 4.37 13.17 -1.25
N LYS A 23 4.16 11.87 -1.04
CA LYS A 23 5.15 10.82 -1.30
C LYS A 23 4.78 10.02 -2.54
N THR A 24 5.78 9.59 -3.29
CA THR A 24 5.62 8.67 -4.42
C THR A 24 6.41 7.41 -4.12
N TRP A 25 5.75 6.26 -4.14
CA TRP A 25 6.42 4.95 -4.10
C TRP A 25 6.67 4.47 -5.53
N SER A 26 7.86 3.93 -5.80
CA SER A 26 8.28 3.47 -7.12
C SER A 26 9.12 2.20 -6.99
N ASN A 27 9.46 1.57 -8.12
CA ASN A 27 10.22 0.32 -8.14
C ASN A 27 9.51 -0.84 -7.38
N LEU A 28 8.18 -0.83 -7.41
CA LEU A 28 7.35 -1.88 -6.83
C LEU A 28 7.06 -2.93 -7.91
N SER A 29 7.43 -4.18 -7.66
CA SER A 29 7.22 -5.29 -8.59
C SER A 29 6.32 -6.37 -7.97
N GLY A 30 5.58 -7.09 -8.82
CA GLY A 30 4.61 -8.10 -8.36
C GLY A 30 3.57 -7.50 -7.40
N SER A 31 3.39 -8.11 -6.23
CA SER A 31 2.51 -7.62 -5.16
C SER A 31 3.16 -6.57 -4.24
N GLY A 32 4.28 -5.97 -4.65
CA GLY A 32 4.99 -4.97 -3.85
C GLY A 32 4.14 -3.75 -3.50
N LEU A 33 3.19 -3.36 -4.36
CA LEU A 33 2.23 -2.30 -4.07
C LEU A 33 1.31 -2.64 -2.90
N SER A 34 0.63 -3.79 -2.97
CA SER A 34 -0.31 -4.24 -1.94
C SER A 34 0.37 -4.47 -0.60
N LEU A 35 1.58 -5.04 -0.61
CA LEU A 35 2.40 -5.18 0.60
C LEU A 35 2.76 -3.81 1.21
N SER A 36 3.19 -2.86 0.38
CA SER A 36 3.53 -1.51 0.84
C SER A 36 2.32 -0.78 1.43
N ILE A 37 1.13 -0.96 0.84
CA ILE A 37 -0.12 -0.41 1.37
C ILE A 37 -0.48 -1.07 2.70
N ALA A 38 -0.40 -2.40 2.81
CA ALA A 38 -0.69 -3.11 4.06
C ALA A 38 0.25 -2.66 5.20
N GLU A 39 1.54 -2.47 4.91
CA GLU A 39 2.49 -1.89 5.86
C GLU A 39 2.16 -0.44 6.21
N ALA A 40 1.74 0.38 5.24
CA ALA A 40 1.37 1.77 5.46
C ALA A 40 0.17 1.87 6.40
N VAL A 41 -0.86 1.07 6.15
CA VAL A 41 -2.06 0.97 6.98
C VAL A 41 -1.72 0.52 8.40
N SER A 42 -0.80 -0.43 8.56
CA SER A 42 -0.34 -0.90 9.88
C SER A 42 0.41 0.18 10.68
N LYS A 43 1.17 1.06 10.01
CA LYS A 43 1.97 2.11 10.65
C LYS A 43 1.20 3.43 10.85
N TRP A 44 0.16 3.67 10.06
CA TRP A 44 -0.59 4.92 10.07
C TRP A 44 -1.66 4.94 11.17
N GLN A 45 -1.62 5.96 12.03
CA GLN A 45 -2.61 6.15 13.09
C GLN A 45 -3.75 7.04 12.58
N GLY A 46 -4.60 6.50 11.70
CA GLY A 46 -5.74 7.23 11.17
C GLY A 46 -6.43 6.54 10.00
N LEU A 47 -7.42 7.22 9.42
CA LEU A 47 -8.11 6.74 8.22
C LEU A 47 -7.17 6.81 7.01
N VAL A 48 -7.14 5.74 6.23
CA VAL A 48 -6.50 5.68 4.92
C VAL A 48 -7.58 5.58 3.85
N LEU A 49 -7.59 6.50 2.89
CA LEU A 49 -8.43 6.44 1.70
C LEU A 49 -7.57 5.98 0.52
N LEU A 50 -7.85 4.79 -0.01
CA LEU A 50 -7.19 4.28 -1.20
C LEU A 50 -8.03 4.64 -2.43
N VAL A 51 -7.47 5.43 -3.32
CA VAL A 51 -8.10 5.77 -4.62
C VAL A 51 -7.41 4.94 -5.70
N THR A 52 -8.19 4.15 -6.42
CA THR A 52 -7.72 3.31 -7.52
C THR A 52 -8.17 3.89 -8.86
N ALA A 53 -7.59 3.38 -9.95
CA ALA A 53 -7.98 3.79 -11.31
C ALA A 53 -9.41 3.37 -11.64
N ASP A 54 -9.84 2.23 -11.11
CA ASP A 54 -11.13 1.60 -11.36
C ASP A 54 -11.50 0.62 -10.24
N SER A 55 -12.73 0.14 -10.29
CA SER A 55 -13.35 -0.77 -9.29
C SER A 55 -12.72 -2.17 -9.33
N GLN A 56 -12.23 -2.62 -10.49
CA GLN A 56 -11.54 -3.91 -10.61
C GLN A 56 -10.20 -3.88 -9.85
N GLN A 57 -9.43 -2.80 -9.97
CA GLN A 57 -8.21 -2.58 -9.20
C GLN A 57 -8.51 -2.43 -7.70
N ALA A 58 -9.61 -1.79 -7.32
CA ALA A 58 -10.03 -1.68 -5.92
C ALA A 58 -10.24 -3.06 -5.29
N THR A 59 -11.04 -3.91 -5.93
CA THR A 59 -11.33 -5.28 -5.47
C THR A 59 -10.06 -6.12 -5.34
N ARG A 60 -9.19 -6.09 -6.36
CA ARG A 60 -7.93 -6.83 -6.32
C ARG A 60 -7.01 -6.36 -5.18
N LEU A 61 -6.84 -5.06 -5.01
CA LEU A 61 -5.99 -4.51 -3.94
C LEU A 61 -6.57 -4.83 -2.57
N GLU A 62 -7.90 -4.79 -2.41
CA GLU A 62 -8.56 -5.19 -1.18
C GLU A 62 -8.21 -6.63 -0.78
N GLU A 63 -8.33 -7.60 -1.70
CA GLU A 63 -8.00 -9.01 -1.44
C GLU A 63 -6.53 -9.19 -1.04
N GLU A 64 -5.60 -8.57 -1.79
CA GLU A 64 -4.17 -8.66 -1.52
C GLU A 64 -3.81 -8.01 -0.16
N ILE A 65 -4.39 -6.85 0.16
CA ILE A 65 -4.15 -6.18 1.45
C ILE A 65 -4.74 -6.99 2.61
N ARG A 66 -5.93 -7.60 2.46
CA ARG A 66 -6.50 -8.50 3.48
C ARG A 66 -5.57 -9.67 3.76
N PHE A 67 -4.99 -10.26 2.72
CA PHE A 67 -3.99 -11.32 2.85
C PHE A 67 -2.76 -10.86 3.64
N PHE A 68 -2.13 -9.74 3.27
CA PHE A 68 -0.91 -9.26 3.93
C PHE A 68 -1.15 -8.72 5.36
N SER A 69 -2.31 -8.12 5.61
CA SER A 69 -2.69 -7.61 6.93
C SER A 69 -3.24 -8.69 7.86
N GLN A 70 -3.41 -9.93 7.39
CA GLN A 70 -4.03 -11.02 8.14
C GLN A 70 -5.43 -10.68 8.67
N ASN A 71 -6.16 -9.81 7.96
CA ASN A 71 -7.45 -9.24 8.38
C ASN A 71 -7.42 -8.44 9.70
N ASN A 72 -6.26 -7.91 10.11
CA ASN A 72 -6.14 -7.10 11.34
C ASN A 72 -6.64 -5.65 11.20
N SER A 73 -6.98 -5.20 9.99
CA SER A 73 -7.47 -3.85 9.73
C SER A 73 -8.81 -3.89 9.01
N PRO A 74 -9.82 -3.12 9.47
CA PRO A 74 -11.10 -3.05 8.77
C PRO A 74 -10.90 -2.36 7.42
N ILE A 75 -11.24 -3.05 6.33
CA ILE A 75 -11.29 -2.48 4.99
C ILE A 75 -12.76 -2.32 4.60
N LEU A 76 -13.12 -1.10 4.25
CA LEU A 76 -14.47 -0.72 3.83
C LEU A 76 -14.45 -0.47 2.33
N HIS A 77 -15.32 -1.15 1.60
CA HIS A 77 -15.53 -0.87 0.18
C HIS A 77 -16.55 0.27 0.05
N LEU A 78 -16.22 1.31 -0.71
CA LEU A 78 -17.23 2.31 -1.10
C LEU A 78 -18.00 1.77 -2.30
N PRO A 79 -19.33 1.64 -2.23
CA PRO A 79 -20.11 1.15 -3.35
C PRO A 79 -20.01 2.12 -4.53
N ASP A 80 -19.80 1.59 -5.72
CA ASP A 80 -20.05 2.31 -6.97
C ASP A 80 -21.57 2.43 -7.10
N TRP A 81 -22.08 3.66 -7.19
CA TRP A 81 -23.51 3.88 -7.46
C TRP A 81 -23.75 3.57 -8.94
N GLU A 82 -23.99 2.29 -9.27
CA GLU A 82 -24.52 1.87 -10.57
C GLU A 82 -25.94 2.41 -10.82
#